data_AF-A0A261XY94-F1
#
_entry.id   AF-A0A261XY94-F1
#
_cell.length_a   1.000
_cell.length_b   1.000
_cell.length_c   1.000
_cell.angle_alpha   90.00
_cell.angle_beta   90.00
_cell.angle_gamma   90.00
#
_symmetry.space_group_name_H-M   'P 1'
#
loop_
_entity.id
_entity.type
_entity.pdbx_description
1 polymer ?
#
loop_
_entity_poly.entity_id
_entity_poly.type
_entity_poly.pdbx_seq_one_letter_code
_entity_poly.pdbx_strand_id
1 'polypeptide(L)'
;MKLWVAGIFLPVLHVALLFLGPLVLGGFMKSLPGQDRFDFHRDVVAVLSSLIGIRNYIMAPITEEWIFRGCMILLLHLAGFSKTYIIFVAPLYFGLAHIHHTWELFHAGGGNLSAFKRAILITGFQFLYTTVFGWYASFLFMRTGNIMSVIAVHAFCNVMGFPDLGDINLLFPLAKKMTYIAMISGLAIFAKTMYPLTDPSLYGRSLYWT
;
A
#
# COMPACT_ATOMS: atom_id res chain seq x y z
N MET A 1 -5.86 -25.92 -3.55
CA MET A 1 -5.67 -25.25 -2.24
C MET A 1 -4.29 -24.61 -2.08
N LYS A 2 -3.17 -25.30 -2.35
CA LYS A 2 -1.80 -24.74 -2.22
C LYS A 2 -1.51 -23.46 -3.03
N LEU A 3 -2.06 -23.35 -4.25
CA LEU A 3 -1.88 -22.19 -5.14
C LEU A 3 -2.56 -20.91 -4.62
N TRP A 4 -3.72 -21.01 -3.96
CA TRP A 4 -4.48 -19.86 -3.49
C TRP A 4 -3.89 -19.23 -2.22
N VAL A 5 -3.39 -20.08 -1.30
CA VAL A 5 -2.74 -19.60 -0.07
C VAL A 5 -1.43 -18.88 -0.41
N ALA A 6 -0.60 -19.45 -1.30
CA ALA A 6 0.57 -18.76 -1.82
C ALA A 6 0.19 -17.46 -2.57
N GLY A 7 -0.95 -17.50 -3.27
CA GLY A 7 -1.49 -16.39 -4.06
C GLY A 7 -1.62 -15.08 -3.29
N ILE A 8 -2.10 -15.10 -2.05
CA ILE A 8 -2.29 -13.88 -1.24
C ILE A 8 -1.17 -13.71 -0.23
N PHE A 9 -0.71 -14.80 0.40
CA PHE A 9 0.25 -14.72 1.49
C PHE A 9 1.61 -14.18 1.05
N LEU A 10 2.18 -14.69 -0.05
CA LEU A 10 3.52 -14.25 -0.48
C LEU A 10 3.55 -12.77 -0.89
N PRO A 11 2.56 -12.23 -1.62
CA PRO A 11 2.49 -10.80 -1.90
C PRO A 11 2.31 -9.93 -0.66
N VAL A 12 1.45 -10.34 0.28
CA VAL A 12 1.27 -9.61 1.54
C VAL A 12 2.53 -9.66 2.39
N LEU A 13 3.21 -10.82 2.47
CA LEU A 13 4.50 -10.95 3.13
C LEU A 13 5.54 -10.03 2.46
N HIS A 14 5.59 -10.02 1.13
CA HIS A 14 6.54 -9.20 0.39
C HIS A 14 6.36 -7.72 0.73
N VAL A 15 5.13 -7.19 0.67
CA VAL A 15 4.90 -5.80 1.09
C VAL A 15 5.15 -5.60 2.59
N ALA A 16 4.84 -6.56 3.45
CA ALA A 16 5.16 -6.46 4.88
C ALA A 16 6.66 -6.30 5.17
N LEU A 17 7.55 -6.82 4.31
CA LEU A 17 9.00 -6.58 4.39
C LEU A 17 9.33 -5.10 4.20
N LEU A 18 8.64 -4.40 3.29
CA LEU A 18 8.76 -2.94 3.14
C LEU A 18 8.33 -2.22 4.42
N PHE A 19 7.30 -2.73 5.09
CA PHE A 19 6.75 -2.19 6.34
C PHE A 19 7.44 -2.71 7.61
N LEU A 20 8.62 -3.35 7.50
CA LEU A 20 9.33 -3.89 8.67
C LEU A 20 9.62 -2.83 9.74
N GLY A 21 9.96 -1.61 9.33
CA GLY A 21 10.14 -0.48 10.25
C GLY A 21 8.88 -0.14 11.06
N PRO A 22 7.75 0.21 10.40
CA PRO A 22 6.45 0.39 11.05
C PRO A 22 6.01 -0.79 11.94
N LEU A 23 6.27 -2.03 11.53
CA LEU A 23 5.97 -3.21 12.33
C LEU A 23 6.83 -3.27 13.61
N VAL A 24 8.13 -2.98 13.51
CA VAL A 24 9.02 -2.89 14.68
C VAL A 24 8.61 -1.76 15.62
N LEU A 25 8.24 -0.59 15.06
CA LEU A 25 7.69 0.54 15.82
C LEU A 25 6.44 0.11 16.59
N GLY A 26 5.46 -0.49 15.92
CA GLY A 26 4.23 -1.00 16.55
C GLY A 26 4.53 -2.01 17.65
N GLY A 27 5.52 -2.88 17.42
CA GLY A 27 5.97 -3.86 18.41
C GLY A 27 6.49 -3.22 19.70
N PHE A 28 7.32 -2.17 19.59
CA PHE A 28 7.80 -1.41 20.75
C PHE A 28 6.70 -0.59 21.42
N MET A 29 5.76 -0.06 20.62
CA MET A 29 4.58 0.67 21.11
C MET A 29 3.52 -0.27 21.69
N LYS A 30 3.71 -1.58 21.58
CA LYS A 30 2.78 -2.63 22.00
C LYS A 30 1.39 -2.53 21.34
N SER A 31 1.33 -2.02 20.12
CA SER A 31 0.08 -1.75 19.38
C SER A 31 -0.25 -2.80 18.32
N LEU A 32 0.59 -3.81 18.10
CA LEU A 32 0.29 -4.90 17.17
C LEU A 32 -0.77 -5.85 17.73
N PRO A 33 -1.49 -6.60 16.87
CA PRO A 33 -2.47 -7.59 17.30
C PRO A 33 -1.93 -8.54 18.38
N GLY A 34 -2.64 -8.63 19.50
CA GLY A 34 -2.29 -9.48 20.64
C GLY A 34 -1.30 -8.87 21.65
N GLN A 35 -0.91 -7.61 21.49
CA GLN A 35 -0.08 -6.88 22.46
C GLN A 35 -0.91 -6.01 23.40
N ASP A 36 -0.31 -5.59 24.52
CA ASP A 36 -0.99 -4.91 25.63
C ASP A 36 -1.85 -3.69 25.24
N ARG A 37 -1.46 -2.91 24.22
CA ARG A 37 -2.22 -1.72 23.80
C ARG A 37 -3.21 -2.02 22.67
N PHE A 38 -3.21 -3.22 22.11
CA PHE A 38 -4.15 -3.61 21.07
C PHE A 38 -5.46 -4.07 21.69
N ASP A 39 -6.56 -3.47 21.27
CA ASP A 39 -7.91 -3.84 21.67
C ASP A 39 -8.71 -4.23 20.43
N PHE A 40 -9.16 -5.49 20.35
CA PHE A 40 -9.84 -5.99 19.16
C PHE A 40 -11.14 -5.23 18.87
N HIS A 41 -11.88 -4.82 19.92
CA HIS A 41 -13.12 -4.10 19.71
C HIS A 41 -12.86 -2.69 19.16
N ARG A 42 -11.93 -1.94 19.73
CA ARG A 42 -11.55 -0.59 19.30
C ARG A 42 -10.84 -0.59 17.94
N ASP A 43 -9.83 -1.44 17.79
CA ASP A 43 -8.90 -1.36 16.66
C ASP A 43 -9.42 -2.12 15.42
N VAL A 44 -10.35 -3.06 15.59
CA VAL A 44 -10.93 -3.84 14.49
C VAL A 44 -12.43 -3.62 14.37
N VAL A 45 -13.21 -3.96 15.40
CA VAL A 45 -14.69 -3.97 15.30
C VAL A 45 -15.22 -2.56 15.06
N ALA A 46 -14.83 -1.57 15.87
CA ALA A 46 -15.31 -0.21 15.77
C ALA A 46 -14.90 0.45 14.45
N VAL A 47 -13.66 0.20 14.00
CA VAL A 47 -13.17 0.67 12.70
C VAL A 47 -14.00 0.08 11.56
N LEU A 48 -14.15 -1.26 11.52
CA LEU A 48 -14.86 -1.96 10.45
C LEU A 48 -16.39 -1.86 10.56
N SER A 49 -16.93 -1.35 11.67
CA SER A 49 -18.35 -1.02 11.80
C SER A 49 -18.67 0.40 11.30
N SER A 50 -17.64 1.24 11.10
CA SER A 50 -17.82 2.59 10.55
C SER A 50 -17.81 2.58 9.03
N LEU A 51 -18.65 3.41 8.40
CA LEU A 51 -18.65 3.57 6.94
C LEU A 51 -17.29 3.99 6.39
N ILE A 52 -16.55 4.82 7.13
CA ILE A 52 -15.22 5.28 6.76
C ILE A 52 -14.21 4.13 6.79
N GLY A 53 -14.25 3.27 7.82
CA GLY A 53 -13.36 2.12 7.91
C GLY A 53 -13.68 1.06 6.85
N ILE A 54 -14.96 0.75 6.62
CA ILE A 54 -15.36 -0.16 5.52
C ILE A 54 -14.88 0.39 4.18
N ARG A 55 -15.05 1.70 3.93
CA ARG A 55 -14.54 2.35 2.74
C ARG A 55 -13.03 2.18 2.62
N ASN A 56 -12.27 2.55 3.65
CA ASN A 56 -10.80 2.60 3.58
C ASN A 56 -10.14 1.23 3.49
N TYR A 57 -10.68 0.22 4.18
CA TYR A 57 -9.99 -1.07 4.35
C TYR A 57 -10.58 -2.21 3.50
N ILE A 58 -11.80 -2.04 2.96
CA ILE A 58 -12.49 -3.08 2.18
C ILE A 58 -12.89 -2.54 0.81
N MET A 59 -13.80 -1.58 0.77
CA MET A 59 -14.43 -1.18 -0.49
C MET A 59 -13.45 -0.47 -1.43
N ALA A 60 -12.67 0.51 -0.95
CA ALA A 60 -11.71 1.22 -1.77
C ALA A 60 -10.61 0.29 -2.33
N PRO A 61 -9.95 -0.58 -1.52
CA PRO A 61 -9.04 -1.59 -2.07
C PRO A 61 -9.68 -2.47 -3.16
N ILE A 62 -10.91 -2.94 -2.95
CA ILE A 62 -11.59 -3.79 -3.94
C ILE A 62 -11.87 -3.01 -5.23
N THR A 63 -12.52 -1.84 -5.14
CA THR A 63 -12.97 -1.10 -6.32
C THR A 63 -11.80 -0.50 -7.09
N GLU A 64 -10.81 0.05 -6.41
CA GLU A 64 -9.65 0.66 -7.03
C GLU A 64 -8.78 -0.40 -7.73
N GLU A 65 -8.47 -1.51 -7.07
CA GLU A 65 -7.70 -2.57 -7.72
C GLU A 65 -8.47 -3.19 -8.89
N TRP A 66 -9.80 -3.38 -8.76
CA TRP A 66 -10.60 -3.89 -9.86
C TRP A 66 -10.55 -2.98 -11.10
N ILE A 67 -10.73 -1.67 -10.91
CA ILE A 67 -10.74 -0.71 -12.02
C ILE A 67 -9.34 -0.57 -12.62
N PHE A 68 -8.34 -0.28 -11.79
CA PHE A 68 -7.01 0.07 -12.27
C PHE A 68 -6.18 -1.15 -12.69
N ARG A 69 -6.37 -2.33 -12.08
CA ARG A 69 -5.60 -3.56 -12.40
C ARG A 69 -6.47 -4.54 -13.18
N GLY A 70 -7.69 -4.81 -12.73
CA GLY A 70 -8.59 -5.72 -13.45
C GLY A 70 -8.95 -5.21 -14.85
N CYS A 71 -9.44 -3.97 -14.96
CA CYS A 71 -9.94 -3.43 -16.23
C CYS A 71 -8.85 -2.74 -17.06
N MET A 72 -8.16 -1.75 -16.50
CA MET A 72 -7.23 -0.90 -17.26
C MET A 72 -6.00 -1.68 -17.76
N ILE A 73 -5.36 -2.51 -16.92
CA ILE A 73 -4.21 -3.32 -17.35
C ILE A 73 -4.61 -4.33 -18.42
N LEU A 74 -5.76 -5.00 -18.28
CA LEU A 74 -6.24 -5.95 -19.28
C LEU A 74 -6.44 -5.27 -20.64
N LEU A 75 -7.11 -4.11 -20.66
CA LEU A 75 -7.31 -3.33 -21.89
C LEU A 75 -5.98 -2.95 -22.55
N LEU A 76 -5.04 -2.39 -21.78
CA LEU A 76 -3.73 -1.98 -22.29
C LEU A 76 -2.90 -3.17 -22.79
N HIS A 77 -2.98 -4.30 -22.09
CA HIS A 77 -2.31 -5.54 -22.50
C HIS A 77 -2.85 -6.05 -23.85
N LEU A 78 -4.18 -6.12 -24.01
CA LEU A 78 -4.81 -6.54 -25.25
C LEU A 78 -4.57 -5.56 -26.41
N ALA A 79 -4.41 -4.27 -26.11
CA ALA A 79 -4.03 -3.25 -27.08
C ALA A 79 -2.53 -3.28 -27.46
N GLY A 80 -1.74 -4.21 -26.91
CA GLY A 80 -0.33 -4.40 -27.26
C GLY A 80 0.64 -3.40 -26.63
N PHE A 81 0.24 -2.68 -25.57
CA PHE A 81 1.16 -1.79 -24.85
C PHE A 81 2.27 -2.59 -24.15
N SER A 82 3.46 -1.98 -24.07
CA SER A 82 4.61 -2.61 -23.42
C SER A 82 4.40 -2.77 -21.91
N LYS A 83 5.02 -3.80 -21.32
CA LYS A 83 4.94 -4.03 -19.87
C LYS A 83 5.43 -2.81 -19.07
N THR A 84 6.49 -2.16 -19.54
CA THR A 84 7.04 -0.94 -18.93
C THR A 84 5.99 0.18 -18.90
N TYR A 85 5.24 0.39 -19.99
CA TYR A 85 4.19 1.40 -20.02
C TYR A 85 3.08 1.09 -19.01
N ILE A 86 2.62 -0.16 -18.98
CA ILE A 86 1.57 -0.62 -18.08
C ILE A 86 1.98 -0.47 -16.60
N ILE A 87 3.25 -0.71 -16.28
CA ILE A 87 3.76 -0.64 -14.90
C ILE A 87 4.02 0.81 -14.47
N PHE A 88 4.62 1.64 -15.32
CA PHE A 88 5.13 2.95 -14.89
C PHE A 88 4.27 4.14 -15.31
N VAL A 89 3.49 4.01 -16.39
CA VAL A 89 2.68 5.13 -16.92
C VAL A 89 1.21 4.99 -16.55
N ALA A 90 0.61 3.81 -16.74
CA ALA A 90 -0.81 3.62 -16.47
C ALA A 90 -1.22 3.96 -15.01
N PRO A 91 -0.42 3.65 -13.97
CA PRO A 91 -0.76 4.00 -12.60
C PRO A 91 -0.69 5.50 -12.27
N LEU A 92 -0.19 6.34 -13.19
CA LEU A 92 -0.28 7.79 -13.01
C LEU A 92 -1.73 8.25 -12.93
N TYR A 93 -2.67 7.59 -13.65
CA TYR A 93 -4.10 7.90 -13.52
C TYR A 93 -4.63 7.62 -12.11
N PHE A 94 -4.13 6.56 -11.45
CA PHE A 94 -4.45 6.26 -10.06
C PHE A 94 -3.93 7.35 -9.11
N GLY A 95 -2.68 7.81 -9.30
CA GLY A 95 -2.12 8.91 -8.53
C GLY A 95 -2.89 10.23 -8.76
N LEU A 96 -3.13 10.59 -10.02
CA LEU A 96 -3.84 11.82 -10.42
C LEU A 96 -5.26 11.87 -9.84
N ALA A 97 -5.92 10.71 -9.71
CA ALA A 97 -7.24 10.62 -9.12
C ALA A 97 -7.28 11.17 -7.68
N HIS A 98 -6.15 11.29 -6.97
CA HIS A 98 -6.11 11.84 -5.61
C HIS A 98 -5.85 13.35 -5.53
N ILE A 99 -5.51 13.99 -6.65
CA ILE A 99 -5.24 15.44 -6.67
C ILE A 99 -6.50 16.25 -6.34
N HIS A 100 -7.70 15.69 -6.57
CA HIS A 100 -8.97 16.36 -6.24
C HIS A 100 -9.09 16.74 -4.75
N HIS A 101 -8.44 16.00 -3.84
CA HIS A 101 -8.41 16.33 -2.41
C HIS A 101 -7.76 17.69 -2.12
N THR A 102 -7.03 18.27 -3.07
CA THR A 102 -6.44 19.62 -2.92
C THR A 102 -7.53 20.65 -2.65
N TRP A 103 -8.67 20.53 -3.34
CA TRP A 103 -9.79 21.43 -3.18
C TRP A 103 -10.43 21.30 -1.80
N GLU A 104 -10.65 20.07 -1.35
CA GLU A 104 -11.25 19.78 -0.04
C GLU A 104 -10.37 20.28 1.10
N LEU A 105 -9.06 20.00 1.04
CA LEU A 105 -8.09 20.43 2.05
C LEU A 105 -7.93 21.95 2.09
N PHE A 106 -7.98 22.61 0.93
CA PHE A 106 -7.90 24.06 0.85
C PHE A 106 -9.08 24.73 1.56
N HIS A 107 -10.31 24.26 1.32
CA HIS A 107 -11.51 24.80 1.97
C HIS A 107 -11.56 24.45 3.46
N ALA A 108 -11.23 23.23 3.84
CA ALA A 108 -11.16 22.81 5.23
C ALA A 108 -10.13 23.62 6.05
N GLY A 109 -9.06 24.11 5.40
CA GLY A 109 -8.04 24.96 6.01
C GLY A 109 -8.38 26.46 6.06
N GLY A 110 -9.58 26.87 5.64
CA GLY A 110 -10.02 28.28 5.68
C GLY A 110 -9.67 29.11 4.44
N GLY A 111 -9.32 28.49 3.32
CA GLY A 111 -9.28 29.16 2.01
C GLY A 111 -8.19 30.22 1.82
N ASN A 112 -7.17 30.25 2.68
CA ASN A 112 -6.08 31.22 2.63
C ASN A 112 -4.81 30.64 1.99
N LEU A 113 -3.78 31.47 1.80
CA LEU A 113 -2.53 31.05 1.15
C LEU A 113 -1.79 29.94 1.92
N SER A 114 -1.86 29.92 3.26
CA SER A 114 -1.22 28.86 4.06
C SER A 114 -1.99 27.53 3.93
N ALA A 115 -3.32 27.56 3.90
CA ALA A 115 -4.16 26.41 3.61
C ALA A 115 -3.88 25.83 2.23
N PHE A 116 -3.71 26.70 1.22
CA PHE A 116 -3.38 26.26 -0.14
C PHE A 116 -2.00 25.58 -0.21
N LYS A 117 -0.97 26.19 0.40
CA LYS A 117 0.38 25.60 0.47
C LYS A 117 0.35 24.24 1.16
N ARG A 118 -0.40 24.11 2.26
CA ARG A 118 -0.57 22.85 2.98
C ARG A 118 -1.30 21.80 2.14
N ALA A 119 -2.39 22.20 1.47
CA ALA A 119 -3.17 21.30 0.62
C ALA A 119 -2.30 20.72 -0.49
N ILE A 120 -1.54 21.56 -1.21
CA ILE A 120 -0.60 21.12 -2.26
C ILE A 120 0.47 20.19 -1.70
N LEU A 121 1.03 20.49 -0.53
CA LEU A 121 2.08 19.65 0.05
C LEU A 121 1.55 18.26 0.41
N ILE A 122 0.36 18.20 1.02
CA ILE A 122 -0.28 16.94 1.39
C ILE A 122 -0.66 16.14 0.13
N THR A 123 -1.29 16.78 -0.85
CA THR A 123 -1.78 16.07 -2.06
C THR A 123 -0.65 15.74 -3.02
N GLY A 124 0.41 16.54 -3.07
CA GLY A 124 1.63 16.24 -3.80
C GLY A 124 2.36 15.04 -3.21
N PHE A 125 2.46 14.96 -1.88
CA PHE A 125 2.96 13.76 -1.21
C PHE A 125 2.05 12.56 -1.49
N GLN A 126 0.73 12.76 -1.42
CA GLN A 126 -0.26 11.73 -1.76
C GLN A 126 -0.10 11.18 -3.15
N PHE A 127 0.00 12.07 -4.14
CA PHE A 127 0.25 11.72 -5.53
C PHE A 127 1.54 10.92 -5.68
N LEU A 128 2.64 11.34 -5.05
CA LEU A 128 3.91 10.65 -5.15
C LEU A 128 3.82 9.22 -4.61
N TYR A 129 3.32 9.05 -3.38
CA TYR A 129 3.30 7.70 -2.80
C TYR A 129 2.26 6.79 -3.45
N THR A 130 1.09 7.31 -3.83
CA THR A 130 0.07 6.53 -4.53
C THR A 130 0.55 6.11 -5.92
N THR A 131 1.37 6.93 -6.58
CA THR A 131 2.05 6.56 -7.82
C THR A 131 3.03 5.41 -7.61
N VAL A 132 3.89 5.49 -6.59
CA VAL A 132 4.85 4.42 -6.26
C VAL A 132 4.13 3.11 -5.90
N PHE A 133 3.08 3.18 -5.10
CA PHE A 133 2.21 2.04 -4.82
C PHE A 133 1.57 1.51 -6.12
N GLY A 134 1.11 2.42 -6.97
CA GLY A 134 0.60 2.16 -8.31
C GLY A 134 1.53 1.28 -9.13
N TRP A 135 2.81 1.66 -9.22
CA TRP A 135 3.85 0.89 -9.91
C TRP A 135 4.02 -0.50 -9.32
N TYR A 136 4.13 -0.59 -8.00
CA TYR A 136 4.31 -1.87 -7.32
C TYR A 136 3.11 -2.81 -7.53
N ALA A 137 1.89 -2.32 -7.36
CA ALA A 137 0.68 -3.12 -7.52
C ALA A 137 0.44 -3.53 -8.98
N SER A 138 0.74 -2.67 -9.97
CA SER A 138 0.70 -3.07 -11.38
C SER A 138 1.74 -4.15 -11.70
N PHE A 139 2.98 -3.97 -11.24
CA PHE A 139 4.01 -5.00 -11.35
C PHE A 139 3.55 -6.32 -10.72
N LEU A 140 3.06 -6.27 -9.48
CA LEU A 140 2.62 -7.44 -8.73
C LEU A 140 1.43 -8.14 -9.41
N PHE A 141 0.43 -7.40 -9.88
CA PHE A 141 -0.71 -7.97 -10.61
C PHE A 141 -0.25 -8.64 -11.91
N MET A 142 0.62 -7.99 -12.67
CA MET A 142 1.14 -8.57 -13.91
C MET A 142 2.01 -9.80 -13.67
N ARG A 143 2.74 -9.86 -12.55
CA ARG A 143 3.55 -11.03 -12.19
C ARG A 143 2.72 -12.19 -11.67
N THR A 144 1.72 -11.92 -10.85
CA THR A 144 0.92 -12.95 -10.16
C THR A 144 -0.32 -13.39 -10.93
N GLY A 145 -0.86 -12.52 -11.79
CA GLY A 145 -2.16 -12.72 -12.45
C GLY A 145 -3.34 -12.76 -11.50
N ASN A 146 -3.18 -12.34 -10.24
CA ASN A 146 -4.17 -12.52 -9.18
C ASN A 146 -4.61 -11.18 -8.58
N ILE A 147 -5.88 -10.84 -8.80
CA ILE A 147 -6.46 -9.59 -8.30
C ILE A 147 -6.60 -9.58 -6.77
N MET A 148 -6.87 -10.74 -6.15
CA MET A 148 -7.02 -10.84 -4.70
C MET A 148 -5.71 -10.54 -3.97
N SER A 149 -4.57 -10.86 -4.60
CA SER A 149 -3.24 -10.53 -4.08
C SER A 149 -3.05 -9.03 -3.93
N VAL A 150 -3.37 -8.25 -4.97
CA VAL A 150 -3.19 -6.79 -4.94
C VAL A 150 -4.23 -6.10 -4.07
N ILE A 151 -5.46 -6.62 -3.99
CA ILE A 151 -6.48 -6.13 -3.04
C ILE A 151 -5.99 -6.30 -1.60
N ALA A 152 -5.46 -7.47 -1.25
CA ALA A 152 -4.95 -7.72 0.10
C ALA A 152 -3.72 -6.86 0.43
N VAL A 153 -2.80 -6.69 -0.54
CA VAL A 153 -1.64 -5.79 -0.41
C VAL A 153 -2.09 -4.33 -0.21
N HIS A 154 -3.09 -3.87 -0.96
CA HIS A 154 -3.65 -2.53 -0.82
C HIS A 154 -4.25 -2.35 0.58
N ALA A 155 -5.14 -3.26 1.00
CA ALA A 155 -5.74 -3.21 2.32
C ALA A 155 -4.68 -3.19 3.44
N PHE A 156 -3.63 -4.01 3.31
CA PHE A 156 -2.50 -4.01 4.24
C PHE A 156 -1.77 -2.66 4.28
N CYS A 157 -1.48 -2.04 3.12
CA CYS A 157 -0.89 -0.71 3.06
C CYS A 157 -1.77 0.34 3.73
N ASN A 158 -3.09 0.28 3.55
CA ASN A 158 -4.02 1.20 4.20
C ASN A 158 -4.03 1.02 5.73
N VAL A 159 -3.92 -0.22 6.23
CA VAL A 159 -3.80 -0.50 7.67
C VAL A 159 -2.49 0.05 8.24
N MET A 160 -1.37 -0.18 7.55
CA MET A 160 -0.06 0.24 8.05
C MET A 160 0.16 1.75 7.96
N GLY A 161 -0.32 2.39 6.89
CA GLY A 161 -0.14 3.83 6.65
C GLY A 161 1.33 4.25 6.52
N PHE A 162 1.58 5.55 6.45
CA PHE A 162 2.96 6.06 6.53
C PHE A 162 3.46 6.03 7.98
N PRO A 163 4.74 5.69 8.23
CA PRO A 163 5.31 5.79 9.57
C PRO A 163 5.22 7.22 10.09
N ASP A 164 4.58 7.41 11.24
CA ASP A 164 4.62 8.67 11.97
C ASP A 164 6.00 8.82 12.63
N LEU A 165 6.79 9.78 12.13
CA LEU A 165 8.10 10.08 12.69
C LEU A 165 8.00 10.65 14.13
N GLY A 166 6.86 11.20 14.51
CA GLY A 166 6.54 11.61 15.88
C GLY A 166 6.56 10.43 16.84
N ASP A 167 5.92 9.31 16.49
CA ASP A 167 5.87 8.11 17.32
C ASP A 167 7.26 7.50 17.55
N ILE A 168 8.12 7.53 16.54
CA ILE A 168 9.51 7.07 16.65
C ILE A 168 10.28 7.89 17.69
N ASN A 169 9.94 9.18 17.86
CA ASN A 169 10.60 10.03 18.84
C ASN A 169 10.23 9.72 20.29
N LEU A 170 9.12 9.02 20.52
CA LEU A 170 8.69 8.56 21.84
C LEU A 170 9.47 7.32 22.32
N LEU A 171 10.17 6.63 21.41
CA LEU A 171 10.94 5.44 21.73
C LEU A 171 12.26 5.77 22.44
N PHE A 172 12.68 4.86 23.34
CA PHE A 172 14.01 4.89 23.93
C PHE A 172 15.11 4.69 22.86
N PRO A 173 16.36 5.15 23.10
CA PRO A 173 17.37 5.26 22.04
C PRO A 173 17.66 3.99 21.25
N LEU A 174 17.70 2.83 21.92
CA LEU A 174 17.92 1.55 21.26
C LEU A 174 16.74 1.16 20.36
N ALA A 175 15.49 1.29 20.82
CA ALA A 175 14.30 1.02 20.02
C ALA A 175 14.18 1.95 18.81
N LYS A 176 14.51 3.23 18.98
CA LYS A 176 14.61 4.20 17.87
C LYS A 176 15.62 3.73 16.81
N LYS A 177 16.84 3.36 17.24
CA LYS A 177 17.89 2.84 16.34
C LYS A 177 17.42 1.56 15.62
N MET A 178 16.81 0.63 16.34
CA MET A 178 16.29 -0.61 15.77
C MET A 178 15.20 -0.36 14.72
N THR A 179 14.31 0.60 14.98
CA THR A 179 13.24 0.98 14.04
C THR A 179 13.82 1.53 12.74
N TYR A 180 14.82 2.42 12.80
CA TYR A 180 15.49 2.94 11.59
C TYR A 180 16.25 1.84 10.83
N ILE A 181 16.96 0.95 11.55
CA ILE A 181 17.62 -0.20 10.93
C ILE A 181 16.59 -1.08 10.21
N ALA A 182 15.45 -1.33 10.83
CA ALA A 182 14.35 -2.12 10.26
C ALA A 182 13.72 -1.46 9.02
N MET A 183 13.61 -0.12 8.99
CA MET A 183 13.17 0.61 7.78
C MET A 183 14.13 0.39 6.61
N ILE A 184 15.44 0.57 6.85
CA ILE A 184 16.45 0.45 5.80
C ILE A 184 16.59 -1.00 5.33
N SER A 185 16.67 -1.95 6.27
CA SER A 185 16.80 -3.37 5.94
C SER A 185 15.52 -3.91 5.29
N GLY A 186 14.34 -3.47 5.73
CA GLY A 186 13.06 -3.81 5.12
C GLY A 186 12.99 -3.42 3.66
N LEU A 187 13.35 -2.18 3.33
CA LEU A 187 13.44 -1.70 1.94
C LEU A 187 14.45 -2.51 1.11
N ALA A 188 15.64 -2.79 1.66
CA ALA A 188 16.67 -3.56 0.96
C ALA A 188 16.23 -5.00 0.68
N ILE A 189 15.57 -5.65 1.65
CA ILE A 189 15.04 -7.02 1.51
C ILE A 189 13.89 -7.02 0.52
N PHE A 190 12.96 -6.07 0.59
CA PHE A 190 11.87 -5.89 -0.38
C PHE A 190 12.44 -5.79 -1.81
N ALA A 191 13.40 -4.90 -2.04
CA ALA A 191 14.02 -4.75 -3.37
C ALA A 191 14.69 -6.04 -3.86
N LYS A 192 15.43 -6.74 -3.00
CA LYS A 192 16.11 -8.01 -3.34
C LYS A 192 15.13 -9.15 -3.64
N THR A 193 13.99 -9.17 -2.94
CA THR A 193 13.00 -10.26 -3.03
C THR A 193 11.88 -9.98 -4.03
N MET A 194 11.89 -8.81 -4.67
CA MET A 194 10.89 -8.37 -5.65
C MET A 194 10.63 -9.38 -6.75
N TYR A 195 11.65 -9.93 -7.40
CA TYR A 195 11.48 -10.95 -8.45
C TYR A 195 11.24 -12.37 -7.90
N PRO A 196 12.02 -12.87 -6.93
CA PRO A 196 11.83 -14.22 -6.40
C PRO A 196 10.45 -14.46 -5.76
N LEU A 197 9.95 -13.53 -4.95
CA LEU A 197 8.66 -13.69 -4.26
C LEU A 197 7.45 -13.38 -5.16
N THR A 198 7.68 -12.78 -6.33
CA THR A 198 6.63 -12.54 -7.34
C THR A 198 6.82 -13.40 -8.58
N ASP A 199 7.54 -14.52 -8.49
CA ASP A 199 7.74 -15.39 -9.64
C ASP A 199 6.40 -16.02 -10.11
N PRO A 200 5.96 -15.85 -11.38
CA PRO A 200 4.69 -16.36 -11.87
C PRO A 200 4.49 -17.86 -11.65
N SER A 201 5.57 -18.65 -11.59
CA SER A 201 5.49 -20.10 -11.32
C SER A 201 4.93 -20.41 -9.94
N LEU A 202 5.13 -19.52 -8.95
CA LEU A 202 4.56 -19.65 -7.60
C LEU A 202 3.04 -19.43 -7.58
N TYR A 203 2.49 -18.81 -8.63
CA TYR A 203 1.09 -18.40 -8.76
C TYR A 203 0.31 -19.20 -9.82
N GLY A 204 0.94 -20.18 -10.47
CA GLY A 204 0.29 -20.99 -11.51
C GLY A 204 0.35 -20.39 -12.92
N ARG A 205 1.30 -19.47 -13.16
CA ARG A 205 1.54 -18.65 -14.38
C ARG A 205 0.70 -17.38 -14.42
N SER A 206 1.20 -16.39 -15.16
CA SER A 206 0.51 -15.13 -15.41
C SER A 206 0.27 -14.94 -16.90
N LEU A 207 -0.94 -14.47 -17.25
CA LEU A 207 -1.28 -14.04 -18.60
C LEU A 207 -0.36 -12.92 -19.10
N TYR A 208 0.06 -12.03 -18.19
CA TYR A 208 0.78 -10.80 -18.53
C TYR A 208 2.30 -10.98 -18.57
N TRP A 209 2.81 -12.09 -18.02
CA TRP A 209 4.23 -12.30 -17.80
C TRP A 209 4.65 -13.73 -18.13
N THR A 210 4.96 -13.93 -19.41
CA THR A 210 5.66 -15.08 -19.99
C THR A 210 7.14 -14.80 -20.12
#